data_AF-A0A2K3MZN2-F1
#
_entry.id   AF-A0A2K3MZN2-F1
#
_cell.length_a   1.000
_cell.length_b   1.000
_cell.length_c   1.000
_cell.angle_alpha   90.00
_cell.angle_beta   90.00
_cell.angle_gamma   90.00
#
_symmetry.space_group_name_H-M   'P 1'
#
loop_
_entity.id
_entity.type
_entity.pdbx_description
1 polymer ?
#
loop_
_entity_poly.entity_id
_entity_poly.type
_entity_poly.pdbx_seq_one_letter_code
_entity_poly.pdbx_strand_id
1 'polypeptide(L)'
;MAEKAKPQQQQRFAFSLPVTVVVSSIIYIYISTIFVFIDRWFGLFSSPGIANAVVFTAIASMCIFSYRTAISTDPGRVPSTYTPDIEDNQTPMHEIKRK
;
A
#
# COMPACT_ATOMS: atom_id res chain seq x y z
N MET A 1 34.25 19.52 -24.07
CA MET A 1 34.24 18.13 -24.56
C MET A 1 33.89 17.22 -23.39
N ALA A 2 32.70 16.60 -23.47
CA ALA A 2 32.25 15.39 -22.76
C ALA A 2 32.50 15.25 -21.25
N GLU A 3 31.64 15.86 -20.42
CA GLU A 3 31.28 15.26 -19.13
C GLU A 3 30.20 14.19 -19.41
N LYS A 4 30.64 12.93 -19.48
CA LYS A 4 29.79 11.76 -19.72
C LYS A 4 29.31 11.20 -18.38
N ALA A 5 27.98 11.14 -18.27
CA ALA A 5 27.18 10.10 -17.59
C ALA A 5 27.16 10.08 -16.05
N LYS A 6 26.09 10.67 -15.49
CA LYS A 6 25.32 9.97 -14.44
C LYS A 6 24.18 9.24 -15.14
N PRO A 7 24.07 7.91 -15.06
CA PRO A 7 22.96 7.21 -15.67
C PRO A 7 21.66 7.63 -14.97
N GLN A 8 20.89 8.46 -15.65
CA GLN A 8 19.45 8.50 -15.54
C GLN A 8 18.92 7.20 -16.14
N GLN A 9 18.89 6.11 -15.39
CA GLN A 9 18.13 4.92 -15.75
C GLN A 9 18.15 3.89 -14.61
N GLN A 10 16.97 3.64 -14.04
CA GLN A 10 16.32 2.31 -14.08
C GLN A 10 15.66 1.93 -12.74
N GLN A 11 14.37 2.26 -12.67
CA GLN A 11 13.30 1.49 -12.02
C GLN A 11 13.43 1.18 -10.52
N ARG A 12 12.54 1.80 -9.73
CA ARG A 12 11.77 1.13 -8.66
C ARG A 12 10.58 2.05 -8.37
N PHE A 13 9.47 1.98 -9.11
CA PHE A 13 8.36 1.08 -8.76
C PHE A 13 8.66 0.03 -7.67
N ALA A 14 9.26 0.44 -6.55
CA ALA A 14 9.25 -0.38 -5.36
C ALA A 14 7.84 -0.23 -4.81
N PHE A 15 6.95 -1.14 -5.18
CA PHE A 15 5.94 -1.59 -4.23
C PHE A 15 6.66 -1.70 -2.89
N SER A 16 6.20 -0.95 -1.89
CA SER A 16 6.85 -0.91 -0.58
C SER A 16 7.15 -2.34 -0.14
N LEU A 17 8.39 -2.63 0.28
CA LEU A 17 8.79 -3.98 0.71
C LEU A 17 7.72 -4.67 1.58
N PRO A 18 7.12 -4.01 2.60
CA PRO A 18 6.00 -4.58 3.36
C PRO A 18 4.78 -4.97 2.50
N VAL A 19 4.40 -4.15 1.51
CA VAL A 19 3.29 -4.45 0.59
C VAL A 19 3.59 -5.72 -0.21
N THR A 20 4.81 -5.85 -0.74
CA THR A 20 5.18 -7.04 -1.51
C THR A 20 5.16 -8.31 -0.66
N VAL A 21 5.59 -8.23 0.59
CA VAL A 21 5.55 -9.36 1.54
C VAL A 21 4.11 -9.75 1.86
N VAL A 22 3.23 -8.78 2.11
CA VAL A 22 1.81 -9.04 2.39
C VAL A 22 1.14 -9.69 1.18
N VAL A 23 1.30 -9.11 -0.01
CA VAL A 23 0.71 -9.67 -1.25
C VAL A 23 1.26 -11.08 -1.53
N SER A 24 2.57 -11.28 -1.38
CA SER A 24 3.19 -12.60 -1.55
C SER A 24 2.66 -13.63 -0.54
N SER A 25 2.46 -13.23 0.72
CA SER A 25 1.90 -14.10 1.75
C SER A 25 0.45 -14.50 1.44
N ILE A 26 -0.37 -13.55 0.97
CA ILE A 26 -1.75 -13.82 0.56
C ILE A 26 -1.78 -14.80 -0.63
N ILE A 27 -0.90 -14.59 -1.63
CA ILE A 27 -0.78 -15.49 -2.78
C ILE A 27 -0.32 -16.88 -2.33
N TYR A 28 0.65 -16.97 -1.42
CA TYR A 28 1.14 -18.25 -0.90
C TYR A 28 0.04 -19.03 -0.17
N ILE A 29 -0.69 -18.36 0.73
CA ILE A 29 -1.81 -18.96 1.46
C ILE A 29 -2.91 -19.38 0.47
N TYR A 30 -3.16 -18.60 -0.58
CA TYR A 30 -4.14 -18.93 -1.61
C TYR A 30 -3.79 -20.20 -2.39
N ILE A 31 -2.56 -20.29 -2.89
CA ILE A 31 -2.08 -21.47 -3.61
C ILE A 31 -2.09 -22.69 -2.67
N SER A 32 -1.62 -22.53 -1.43
CA SER A 32 -1.63 -23.60 -0.44
C SER A 32 -3.05 -24.10 -0.14
N THR A 33 -4.02 -23.19 0.01
CA THR A 33 -5.40 -23.56 0.32
C THR A 33 -6.06 -24.31 -0.84
N ILE A 34 -5.89 -23.83 -2.08
CA ILE A 34 -6.48 -24.50 -3.24
C ILE A 34 -5.84 -25.86 -3.51
N PHE A 35 -4.51 -25.94 -3.53
CA PHE A 35 -3.84 -27.18 -3.90
C PHE A 35 -3.78 -28.21 -2.76
N VAL A 36 -3.57 -27.77 -1.52
CA VAL A 36 -3.42 -28.71 -0.40
C VAL A 36 -4.76 -29.12 0.18
N PHE A 37 -5.71 -28.19 0.31
CA PHE A 37 -7.01 -28.51 0.91
C PHE A 37 -8.07 -28.84 -0.14
N ILE A 38 -8.24 -28.01 -1.17
CA ILE A 38 -9.34 -28.23 -2.11
C ILE A 38 -9.03 -29.38 -3.08
N ASP A 39 -7.85 -29.43 -3.68
CA ASP A 39 -7.49 -30.49 -4.61
C ASP A 39 -7.38 -31.86 -3.94
N ARG A 40 -6.64 -31.92 -2.83
CA ARG A 40 -6.33 -33.18 -2.18
C ARG A 40 -7.47 -33.74 -1.33
N TRP A 41 -8.37 -32.88 -0.83
CA TRP A 41 -9.42 -33.29 0.13
C TRP A 41 -10.81 -33.35 -0.50
N PHE A 42 -11.18 -32.37 -1.33
CA PHE A 42 -12.48 -32.31 -2.00
C PHE A 42 -12.43 -32.70 -3.49
N GLY A 43 -11.26 -32.61 -4.12
CA GLY A 43 -11.08 -32.69 -5.57
C GLY A 43 -11.56 -31.40 -6.26
N LEU A 44 -10.69 -30.73 -7.03
CA LEU A 44 -11.05 -29.51 -7.75
C LEU A 44 -12.20 -29.71 -8.75
N PHE A 45 -12.42 -30.94 -9.23
CA PHE A 45 -13.50 -31.28 -10.16
C PHE A 45 -14.82 -31.65 -9.48
N SER A 46 -14.87 -31.67 -8.15
CA SER A 46 -16.09 -31.92 -7.39
C SER A 46 -16.88 -30.63 -7.19
N SER A 47 -18.22 -30.70 -7.27
CA SER A 47 -19.12 -29.54 -7.13
C SER A 47 -18.85 -28.70 -5.86
N PRO A 48 -18.65 -29.30 -4.66
CA PRO A 48 -18.32 -28.54 -3.46
C PRO A 48 -16.90 -27.93 -3.50
N GLY A 49 -15.96 -28.58 -4.20
CA GLY A 49 -14.59 -28.09 -4.35
C GLY A 49 -14.54 -26.78 -5.14
N ILE A 50 -15.25 -26.72 -6.26
CA ILE A 50 -15.36 -25.51 -7.09
C ILE A 50 -16.06 -24.39 -6.32
N ALA A 51 -17.18 -24.67 -5.66
CA ALA A 51 -17.91 -23.67 -4.88
C ALA A 51 -17.03 -23.04 -3.79
N ASN A 52 -16.29 -23.85 -3.03
CA ASN A 52 -15.38 -23.36 -2.00
C ASN A 52 -14.18 -22.59 -2.59
N ALA A 53 -13.63 -23.03 -3.73
CA ALA A 53 -12.57 -22.31 -4.43
C ALA A 53 -13.02 -20.93 -4.90
N VAL A 54 -14.26 -20.81 -5.39
CA VAL A 54 -14.86 -19.53 -5.82
C VAL A 54 -15.10 -18.59 -4.63
N VAL A 55 -15.61 -19.10 -3.51
CA VAL A 55 -15.80 -18.28 -2.31
C VAL A 55 -14.45 -17.82 -1.76
N PHE A 56 -13.47 -18.70 -1.70
CA PHE A 56 -12.14 -18.37 -1.19
C PHE A 56 -11.38 -17.39 -2.09
N THR A 57 -11.47 -17.54 -3.42
CA THR A 57 -10.94 -16.55 -4.39
C THR A 57 -11.60 -15.19 -4.20
N ALA A 58 -12.92 -15.15 -4.05
CA ALA A 58 -13.65 -13.90 -3.83
C ALA A 58 -13.16 -13.17 -2.57
N ILE A 59 -13.06 -13.87 -1.44
CA ILE A 59 -12.56 -13.29 -0.18
C ILE A 59 -11.10 -12.80 -0.32
N ALA A 60 -10.21 -13.62 -0.89
CA ALA A 60 -8.81 -13.25 -1.09
C ALA A 60 -8.67 -12.01 -1.98
N SER A 61 -9.47 -11.93 -3.06
CA SER A 61 -9.51 -10.77 -3.95
C SER A 61 -10.01 -9.51 -3.25
N MET A 62 -11.04 -9.65 -2.41
CA MET A 62 -11.60 -8.55 -1.62
C MET A 62 -10.58 -8.02 -0.62
N CYS A 63 -9.82 -8.89 0.06
CA CYS A 63 -8.75 -8.48 0.96
C CYS A 63 -7.65 -7.68 0.26
N ILE A 64 -7.18 -8.13 -0.90
CA ILE A 64 -6.17 -7.40 -1.68
C ILE A 64 -6.73 -6.04 -2.13
N PHE A 65 -7.98 -6.01 -2.57
CA PHE A 65 -8.64 -4.78 -2.98
C PHE A 65 -8.74 -3.80 -1.81
N SER A 66 -9.24 -4.25 -0.66
CA SER A 66 -9.35 -3.43 0.56
C SER A 66 -8.00 -2.89 1.03
N TYR A 67 -6.95 -3.73 0.99
CA TYR A 67 -5.60 -3.29 1.34
C TYR A 67 -5.08 -2.23 0.36
N ARG A 68 -5.32 -2.42 -0.94
CA ARG A 68 -4.94 -1.46 -1.97
C ARG A 68 -5.70 -0.14 -1.83
N THR A 69 -7.00 -0.19 -1.55
CA THR A 69 -7.78 1.03 -1.32
C THR A 69 -7.24 1.77 -0.11
N ALA A 70 -6.97 1.08 0.99
CA ALA A 70 -6.43 1.68 2.20
C ALA A 70 -5.06 2.36 1.98
N ILE A 71 -4.19 1.77 1.14
CA ILE A 71 -2.89 2.38 0.84
C ILE A 71 -2.97 3.57 -0.12
N SER A 72 -4.01 3.61 -0.97
CA SER A 72 -4.22 4.68 -1.95
C SER A 72 -5.01 5.86 -1.39
N THR A 73 -5.75 5.66 -0.31
CA THR A 73 -6.51 6.72 0.35
C THR A 73 -5.53 7.61 1.11
N ASP A 74 -5.40 8.86 0.65
CA ASP A 74 -4.55 9.87 1.26
C ASP A 74 -4.96 10.09 2.74
N PRO A 75 -4.02 10.00 3.71
CA PRO A 75 -4.29 10.38 5.08
C PRO A 75 -4.66 11.87 5.10
N GLY A 76 -5.93 12.16 5.38
CA GLY A 76 -6.55 13.48 5.21
C GLY A 76 -5.62 14.69 5.44
N ARG A 77 -5.66 15.63 4.49
CA ARG A 77 -4.81 16.82 4.51
C ARG A 77 -5.31 17.86 5.51
N VAL A 78 -4.39 18.45 6.26
CA VAL A 78 -4.70 19.60 7.14
C VAL A 78 -5.10 20.82 6.29
N PRO A 79 -6.20 21.51 6.63
CA PRO A 79 -6.58 22.78 6.01
C PRO A 79 -5.48 23.84 6.17
N SER A 80 -5.33 24.71 5.17
CA SER A 80 -4.31 25.77 5.15
C SER A 80 -4.48 26.86 6.22
N THR A 81 -5.55 26.81 7.03
CA THR A 81 -5.73 27.69 8.20
C THR A 81 -4.98 27.18 9.43
N TYR A 82 -4.57 25.90 9.44
CA TYR A 82 -3.83 25.27 10.54
C TYR A 82 -2.32 25.12 10.24
N THR A 83 -1.85 25.56 9.06
CA THR A 83 -0.41 25.69 8.85
C THR A 83 0.12 26.68 9.88
N PRO A 84 1.16 26.31 10.67
CA PRO A 84 1.72 27.20 11.67
C PRO A 84 2.02 28.54 11.01
N ASP A 85 1.61 29.64 11.64
CA ASP A 85 2.15 30.95 11.29
C ASP A 85 3.66 30.82 11.44
N ILE A 86 4.34 30.63 10.31
CA ILE A 86 5.78 30.80 10.25
C ILE A 86 6.00 32.24 10.69
N GLU A 87 6.62 32.43 11.86
CA GLU A 87 7.09 33.73 12.27
C GLU A 87 8.04 34.20 11.18
N ASP A 88 7.51 34.97 10.24
CA ASP A 88 8.30 35.52 9.16
C ASP A 88 9.35 36.40 9.83
N ASN A 89 10.62 36.11 9.56
CA ASN A 89 11.76 36.86 10.10
C ASN A 89 11.75 38.34 9.65
N GLN A 90 10.74 38.74 8.85
CA GLN A 90 10.43 40.10 8.46
C GLN A 90 9.41 40.81 9.36
N THR A 91 8.81 40.14 10.36
CA THR A 91 8.03 40.86 11.39
C THR A 91 9.00 41.36 12.46
N PRO A 92 9.27 42.68 12.53
CA PRO A 92 10.17 43.21 13.53
C PRO A 92 9.56 42.92 14.89
N MET A 93 10.28 42.10 15.68
CA MET A 93 10.16 41.97 17.13
C MET A 93 9.70 43.30 17.71
N HIS A 94 8.40 43.42 18.00
CA HIS A 94 7.90 44.57 18.73
C HIS A 94 8.34 44.36 20.18
N GLU A 95 9.54 44.86 20.49
CA GLU A 95 10.01 45.02 21.86
C GLU A 95 8.91 45.72 22.66
N ILE A 96 8.29 44.98 23.57
CA ILE A 96 7.35 45.52 24.54
C ILE A 96 8.16 46.43 25.46
N LYS A 97 8.14 47.73 25.15
CA LYS A 97 8.61 48.83 25.99
C LYS A 97 7.95 48.70 27.38
N ARG A 98 8.63 48.06 28.33
CA ARG A 98 8.26 48.18 29.75
C ARG A 98 8.53 49.62 30.20
N LYS A 99 7.53 50.23 30.82
CA LYS A 99 7.62 51.54 31.48
C LYS A 99 8.44 51.45 32.75
#